data_AF-A0A6J0A9V0-F1
#
_entry.id   AF-A0A6J0A9V0-F1
#
_cell.length_a   1.000
_cell.length_b   1.000
_cell.length_c   1.000
_cell.angle_alpha   90.00
_cell.angle_beta   90.00
_cell.angle_gamma   90.00
#
_symmetry.space_group_name_H-M   'P 1'
#
loop_
_entity.id
_entity.type
_entity.pdbx_description
1 polymer ?
#
loop_
_entity_poly.entity_id
_entity_poly.type
_entity_poly.pdbx_seq_one_letter_code
_entity_poly.pdbx_strand_id
1 'polypeptide(L)'
;MVPFPRLHFFMPGFAPLTSRGSQQYRALTVPELTQQMFDSKNMMAACDPRHGRYLTVAAIFRGRMSMKEVDEQMLNVQNKNSSYFVEWIPNNVKTAVCDIPPRGLKMSATFIGN
;
A
#
# COMPACT_ATOMS: atom_id res chain seq x y z
N MET A 1 13.17 -2.59 -4.46
CA MET A 1 12.38 -1.60 -5.22
C MET A 1 12.88 -1.44 -6.65
N VAL A 2 14.19 -1.42 -6.91
CA VAL A 2 14.73 -1.42 -8.28
C VAL A 2 15.42 -2.76 -8.56
N PRO A 3 14.77 -3.72 -9.25
CA PRO A 3 15.40 -5.00 -9.59
C PRO A 3 16.38 -4.88 -10.78
N PHE A 4 16.15 -3.92 -11.68
CA PHE A 4 17.00 -3.69 -12.86
C PHE A 4 17.29 -2.20 -13.06
N PRO A 5 18.48 -1.82 -13.55
CA PRO A 5 18.89 -0.40 -13.65
C PRO A 5 17.93 0.49 -14.45
N ARG A 6 17.26 -0.05 -15.48
CA ARG A 6 16.33 0.70 -16.34
C ARG A 6 14.88 0.71 -15.85
N LEU A 7 14.53 -0.12 -14.86
CA LEU A 7 13.17 -0.25 -14.33
C LEU A 7 13.08 0.39 -12.94
N HIS A 8 13.11 1.73 -12.93
CA HIS A 8 13.15 2.55 -11.71
C HIS A 8 12.05 3.62 -11.64
N PHE A 9 11.03 3.51 -12.49
CA PHE A 9 9.82 4.34 -12.39
C PHE A 9 8.85 3.71 -11.41
N PHE A 10 8.24 4.53 -10.57
CA PHE A 10 7.34 4.07 -9.52
C PHE A 10 5.97 4.71 -9.65
N MET A 11 4.95 3.98 -9.19
CA MET A 11 3.59 4.45 -9.01
C MET A 11 3.36 4.73 -7.52
N PRO A 12 3.25 6.01 -7.12
CA PRO A 12 2.92 6.35 -5.75
C PRO A 12 1.40 6.24 -5.51
N GLY A 13 1.05 5.93 -4.27
CA GLY A 13 -0.33 5.98 -3.78
C GLY A 13 -0.37 6.43 -2.33
N PHE A 14 -1.52 6.95 -1.90
CA PHE A 14 -1.70 7.43 -0.54
C PHE A 14 -3.03 6.97 0.04
N ALA A 15 -3.00 6.53 1.30
CA ALA A 15 -4.18 6.24 2.09
C ALA A 15 -4.00 6.80 3.52
N PRO A 16 -5.05 7.26 4.20
CA PRO A 16 -6.43 7.29 3.75
C PRO A 16 -6.74 8.53 2.88
N LEU A 17 -7.55 8.34 1.84
CA LEU A 17 -8.23 9.44 1.15
C LEU A 17 -9.70 9.45 1.58
N THR A 18 -10.07 10.44 2.38
CA THR A 18 -11.44 10.61 2.91
C THR A 18 -11.90 12.05 2.77
N SER A 19 -13.16 12.21 2.36
CA SER A 19 -13.82 13.51 2.35
C SER A 19 -14.13 13.96 3.78
N ARG A 20 -14.29 15.27 4.00
CA ARG A 20 -14.64 15.83 5.32
C ARG A 20 -15.96 15.24 5.86
N GLY A 21 -16.96 15.03 4.99
CA GLY A 21 -18.26 14.47 5.38
C GLY A 21 -18.20 12.98 5.72
N SER A 22 -17.30 12.22 5.09
CA SER A 22 -17.15 10.78 5.33
C SER A 22 -16.18 10.43 6.45
N GLN A 23 -15.43 11.42 6.96
CA GLN A 23 -14.36 11.18 7.95
C GLN A 23 -14.86 10.58 9.27
N GLN A 24 -16.07 10.94 9.72
CA GLN A 24 -16.64 10.43 10.97
C GLN A 24 -17.23 9.01 10.83
N TYR A 25 -17.64 8.62 9.62
CA TYR A 25 -18.31 7.36 9.36
C TYR A 25 -17.35 6.23 8.96
N ARG A 26 -16.08 6.56 8.68
CA ARG A 26 -15.09 5.58 8.23
C ARG A 26 -14.21 5.14 9.40
N ALA A 27 -14.23 3.85 9.70
CA ALA A 27 -13.29 3.26 10.64
C ALA A 27 -11.89 3.22 10.01
N LEU A 28 -10.94 3.96 10.60
CA LEU A 28 -9.54 3.94 10.20
C LEU A 28 -8.83 2.77 10.89
N THR A 29 -8.68 1.66 10.17
CA THR A 29 -8.01 0.43 10.63
C THR A 29 -6.92 0.02 9.64
N VAL A 30 -5.99 -0.86 10.05
CA VAL A 30 -4.93 -1.37 9.16
C VAL A 30 -5.51 -2.11 7.94
N PRO A 31 -6.52 -2.99 8.07
CA PRO A 31 -7.13 -3.65 6.90
C PRO A 31 -7.75 -2.66 5.90
N GLU A 32 -8.47 -1.64 6.39
CA GLU A 32 -9.10 -0.63 5.52
C GLU A 32 -8.05 0.20 4.77
N LEU A 33 -6.97 0.60 5.46
CA LEU A 33 -5.84 1.30 4.82
C LEU A 33 -5.19 0.44 3.75
N THR A 34 -4.93 -0.83 4.06
CA THR A 34 -4.30 -1.76 3.13
C THR A 34 -5.19 -2.00 1.91
N GLN A 35 -6.50 -2.16 2.10
CA GLN A 35 -7.43 -2.32 0.99
C GLN A 35 -7.50 -1.07 0.11
N GLN A 36 -7.56 0.13 0.72
CA GLN A 36 -7.56 1.39 -0.01
C GLN A 36 -6.25 1.59 -0.80
N MET A 37 -5.12 1.18 -0.22
CA MET A 37 -3.80 1.31 -0.82
C MET A 37 -3.63 0.54 -2.14
N PHE A 38 -4.21 -0.67 -2.22
CA PHE A 38 -4.15 -1.51 -3.42
C PHE A 38 -5.30 -1.28 -4.41
N ASP A 39 -6.20 -0.34 -4.14
CA ASP A 39 -7.23 0.04 -5.10
C ASP A 39 -6.62 0.88 -6.22
N SER A 40 -6.81 0.41 -7.46
CA SER A 40 -6.51 1.11 -8.72
C SER A 40 -6.90 2.59 -8.73
N LYS A 41 -8.01 2.97 -8.08
CA LYS A 41 -8.51 4.36 -8.07
C LYS A 41 -7.71 5.30 -7.16
N ASN A 42 -6.93 4.75 -6.22
CA ASN A 42 -6.11 5.54 -5.29
C ASN A 42 -4.66 5.66 -5.74
N MET A 43 -4.33 5.13 -6.91
CA MET A 43 -3.03 5.33 -7.55
C MET A 43 -2.95 6.76 -8.09
N MET A 44 -1.80 7.40 -7.91
CA MET A 44 -1.55 8.75 -8.44
C MET A 44 -0.98 8.74 -9.87
N ALA A 45 -0.76 7.55 -10.43
CA ALA A 45 -0.42 7.35 -11.83
C ALA A 45 -1.69 6.98 -12.62
N ALA A 46 -1.90 7.62 -13.77
CA ALA A 46 -3.03 7.37 -14.65
C ALA A 46 -2.84 6.08 -15.46
N CYS A 47 -2.78 4.94 -14.76
CA CYS A 47 -2.60 3.62 -15.33
C CYS A 47 -3.40 2.59 -14.53
N ASP A 48 -3.89 1.54 -15.18
CA ASP A 48 -4.54 0.43 -14.50
C ASP A 48 -3.49 -0.62 -14.09
N PRO A 49 -3.22 -0.82 -12.78
CA PRO A 49 -2.24 -1.79 -12.31
C PRO A 49 -2.60 -3.25 -12.61
N ARG A 50 -3.86 -3.53 -12.98
CA ARG A 50 -4.35 -4.89 -13.27
C ARG A 50 -3.91 -5.41 -14.63
N HIS A 51 -3.50 -4.53 -15.55
CA HIS A 51 -2.96 -4.93 -16.85
C HIS A 51 -1.51 -5.44 -16.77
N GLY A 52 -0.88 -5.36 -15.59
CA GLY A 52 0.50 -5.79 -15.38
C GLY A 52 0.66 -6.61 -14.10
N ARG A 53 1.92 -6.78 -13.71
CA ARG A 53 2.29 -7.40 -12.45
C ARG A 53 3.29 -6.52 -11.73
N TYR A 54 3.15 -6.40 -10.41
CA TYR A 54 4.11 -5.70 -9.59
C TYR A 54 5.41 -6.50 -9.48
N LEU A 55 6.52 -5.86 -9.82
CA LEU A 55 7.87 -6.39 -9.60
C LEU A 55 8.20 -6.30 -8.12
N THR A 56 7.99 -5.12 -7.53
CA THR A 56 8.20 -4.88 -6.10
C THR A 56 7.23 -3.84 -5.59
N VAL A 57 6.78 -4.00 -4.35
CA VAL A 57 5.91 -3.04 -3.66
C VAL A 57 6.55 -2.65 -2.34
N ALA A 58 6.48 -1.37 -1.99
CA ALA A 58 6.74 -0.89 -0.65
C ALA A 58 5.50 -0.20 -0.07
N ALA A 59 5.19 -0.51 1.18
CA ALA A 59 4.14 0.12 1.96
C ALA A 59 4.76 0.73 3.22
N ILE A 60 4.60 2.04 3.39
CA ILE A 60 5.11 2.79 4.54
C ILE A 60 3.92 3.26 5.36
N PHE A 61 3.73 2.64 6.51
CA PHE A 61 2.69 2.99 7.46
C PHE A 61 3.19 4.00 8.49
N ARG A 62 2.30 4.89 8.94
CA ARG A 62 2.57 5.88 9.98
C ARG A 62 1.44 5.90 10.99
N GLY A 63 1.78 6.07 12.27
CA GLY A 63 0.88 5.99 13.41
C GLY A 63 1.14 4.74 14.26
N ARG A 64 0.66 4.74 15.50
CA ARG A 64 0.80 3.59 16.41
C ARG A 64 -0.06 2.43 15.92
N MET A 65 0.58 1.35 15.49
CA MET A 65 -0.09 0.14 15.01
C MET A 65 0.74 -1.11 15.30
N SER A 66 0.09 -2.27 15.31
CA SER A 66 0.76 -3.55 15.51
C SER A 66 1.48 -3.98 14.24
N MET A 67 2.80 -4.21 14.30
CA MET A 67 3.54 -4.74 13.15
C MET A 67 2.98 -6.09 12.69
N LYS A 68 2.56 -6.95 13.63
CA LYS A 68 1.94 -8.24 13.32
C LYS A 68 0.70 -8.08 12.44
N GLU A 69 -0.17 -7.12 12.78
CA GLU A 69 -1.40 -6.87 12.01
C GLU A 69 -1.06 -6.36 10.60
N VAL A 70 -0.07 -5.47 10.48
CA VAL A 70 0.40 -4.96 9.18
C VAL A 70 0.92 -6.10 8.30
N ASP A 71 1.81 -6.94 8.82
CA ASP A 71 2.42 -8.01 8.05
C ASP A 71 1.40 -9.09 7.63
N GLU A 72 0.46 -9.44 8.52
CA GLU A 72 -0.65 -10.35 8.19
C GLU A 72 -1.54 -9.79 7.07
N GLN A 73 -1.89 -8.49 7.12
CA GLN A 73 -2.71 -7.87 6.08
C GLN A 73 -1.99 -7.81 4.73
N MET A 74 -0.69 -7.53 4.72
CA MET A 74 0.09 -7.46 3.49
C MET A 74 0.25 -8.85 2.85
N LEU A 75 0.49 -9.89 3.66
CA LEU A 75 0.53 -11.27 3.18
C LEU A 75 -0.84 -11.71 2.62
N ASN A 76 -1.93 -11.33 3.28
CA ASN A 76 -3.28 -11.62 2.80
C ASN A 76 -3.56 -10.96 1.45
N VAL A 77 -3.10 -9.72 1.22
CA VAL A 77 -3.22 -9.08 -0.09
C VAL A 77 -2.41 -9.82 -1.14
N GLN A 78 -1.16 -10.19 -0.83
CA GLN A 78 -0.31 -10.91 -1.76
C GLN A 78 -0.93 -12.25 -2.17
N ASN A 79 -1.52 -12.99 -1.22
CA ASN A 79 -2.20 -14.25 -1.47
C ASN A 79 -3.46 -14.08 -2.32
N LYS A 80 -4.29 -13.07 -2.03
CA LYS A 80 -5.52 -12.78 -2.80
C LYS A 80 -5.22 -12.34 -4.23
N ASN A 81 -4.13 -11.61 -4.41
CA ASN A 81 -3.76 -10.95 -5.67
C ASN A 81 -2.53 -11.59 -6.31
N SER A 82 -2.28 -12.88 -6.07
CA SER A 82 -1.05 -13.57 -6.51
C SER A 82 -0.79 -13.44 -8.02
N SER A 83 -1.84 -13.37 -8.84
CA SER A 83 -1.76 -13.14 -10.29
C SER A 83 -1.20 -11.77 -10.68
N TYR A 84 -1.34 -10.76 -9.82
CA TYR A 84 -0.84 -9.40 -10.01
C TYR A 84 0.58 -9.22 -9.45
N PHE A 85 1.20 -10.25 -8.88
CA PHE A 85 2.57 -10.22 -8.41
C PHE A 85 3.45 -11.11 -9.28
N VAL A 86 4.70 -10.69 -9.44
CA VAL A 86 5.69 -11.47 -10.17
C VAL A 86 6.13 -12.68 -9.35
N GLU A 87 6.09 -13.87 -9.98
CA GLU A 87 6.33 -15.16 -9.32
C GLU A 87 7.81 -15.44 -9.03
N TRP A 88 8.71 -14.93 -9.88
CA TRP A 88 10.16 -15.20 -9.78
C TRP A 88 10.89 -14.28 -8.79
N ILE A 89 10.22 -13.25 -8.25
CA ILE A 89 10.71 -12.47 -7.11
C ILE A 89 9.90 -12.89 -5.87
N PRO A 90 10.41 -13.82 -5.04
CA PRO A 90 9.73 -14.15 -3.79
C PRO A 90 9.74 -12.94 -2.84
N ASN A 91 8.71 -12.81 -2.01
CA ASN A 91 8.60 -11.76 -0.97
C ASN A 91 8.87 -10.34 -1.51
N ASN A 92 8.16 -9.99 -2.59
CA ASN A 92 8.32 -8.71 -3.28
C ASN A 92 7.65 -7.50 -2.58
N VAL A 93 7.14 -7.68 -1.36
CA VAL A 93 6.49 -6.64 -0.55
C VAL A 93 7.42 -6.23 0.60
N LYS A 94 7.71 -4.93 0.70
CA LYS A 94 8.42 -4.33 1.83
C LYS A 94 7.48 -3.49 2.66
N THR A 95 7.37 -3.80 3.95
CA THR A 95 6.65 -2.99 4.94
C THR A 95 7.62 -2.13 5.75
N ALA A 96 7.17 -0.94 6.13
CA ALA A 96 7.83 -0.07 7.10
C ALA A 96 6.76 0.60 7.98
N VAL A 97 7.05 0.80 9.26
CA VAL A 97 6.14 1.42 10.23
C VAL A 97 6.87 2.55 10.95
N CYS A 98 6.20 3.69 11.10
CA CYS A 98 6.67 4.83 11.87
C CYS A 98 5.66 5.18 12.95
N ASP A 99 6.11 5.34 14.19
CA ASP A 99 5.22 5.62 15.32
C ASP A 99 4.56 7.00 15.27
N ILE A 100 5.15 7.95 14.53
CA ILE A 100 4.69 9.35 14.47
C ILE A 100 3.72 9.54 13.29
N PRO A 101 2.43 9.75 13.57
CA PRO A 101 1.45 9.99 12.51
C PRO A 101 1.59 11.39 11.90
N PRO A 102 1.06 11.62 10.69
CA PRO A 102 0.98 12.96 10.11
C PRO A 102 -0.02 13.85 10.86
N ARG A 103 0.20 15.17 10.81
CA ARG A 103 -0.69 16.14 11.47
C ARG A 103 -2.11 16.04 10.89
N GLY A 104 -3.11 15.95 11.77
CA GLY A 104 -4.53 15.88 11.37
C GLY A 104 -5.06 14.48 11.06
N LEU A 105 -4.22 13.45 11.10
CA LEU A 105 -4.61 12.06 10.85
C LEU A 105 -4.10 11.16 11.98
N LYS A 106 -4.86 10.11 12.34
CA LYS A 106 -4.44 9.11 13.33
C LYS A 106 -3.43 8.11 12.76
N MET A 107 -3.58 7.78 11.48
CA MET A 107 -2.75 6.83 10.76
C MET A 107 -2.78 7.12 9.25
N SER A 108 -1.73 6.71 8.55
CA SER A 108 -1.63 6.81 7.09
C SER A 108 -0.75 5.69 6.53
N ALA A 109 -0.96 5.33 5.27
CA ALA A 109 -0.11 4.44 4.50
C ALA A 109 0.31 5.12 3.19
N THR A 110 1.58 5.01 2.85
CA THR A 110 2.13 5.42 1.56
C THR A 110 2.48 4.18 0.76
N PHE A 111 1.96 4.10 -0.46
CA PHE A 111 2.23 3.04 -1.42
C PHE A 111 3.30 3.47 -2.40
N ILE A 112 4.21 2.56 -2.73
CA ILE A 112 5.14 2.73 -3.82
C ILE A 112 5.23 1.39 -4.56
N GLY A 113 4.66 1.32 -5.75
CA GLY A 113 4.72 0.16 -6.64
C GLY A 113 5.71 0.36 -7.77
N ASN A 114 6.41 -0.71 -8.16
CA ASN A 114 7.12 -0.85 -9.44
C ASN A 114 6.42 -1.92 -10.27
#